data_AF-A0A5M3M9Q2-F1
#
_entry.id   AF-A0A5M3M9Q2-F1
#
_cell.length_a   1.000
_cell.length_b   1.000
_cell.length_c   1.000
_cell.angle_alpha   90.00
_cell.angle_beta   90.00
_cell.angle_gamma   90.00
#
_symmetry.space_group_name_H-M   'P 1'
#
loop_
_entity.id
_entity.type
_entity.pdbx_description
1 polymer ?
#
loop_
_entity_poly.entity_id
_entity_poly.type
_entity_poly.pdbx_seq_one_letter_code
_entity_poly.pdbx_strand_id
1 'polypeptide(L)'
;MRFIVSQLAIYSIAAVMQISSVVADSGFGESCSSIEISYTTLSANCAEVDGSVEAAQIDLSTCIGNSNGQLACGVEYQETCSGCDYSGTVLYCECTNDSDQPVSTSIDLNTCIGDNNGELVC
;
A
#
# COMPACT_ATOMS: atom_id res chain seq x y z
N MET A 1 -30.33 -55.97 26.94
CA MET A 1 -28.94 -55.79 27.43
C MET A 1 -28.41 -54.51 26.80
N ARG A 2 -28.00 -53.55 27.63
CA ARG A 2 -27.59 -52.19 27.23
C ARG A 2 -26.19 -52.26 26.61
N PHE A 3 -25.96 -51.50 25.53
CA PHE A 3 -24.67 -50.84 25.30
C PHE A 3 -24.98 -49.42 24.83
N ILE A 4 -24.92 -48.50 25.80
CA ILE A 4 -24.79 -47.06 25.60
C ILE A 4 -23.28 -46.78 25.66
N VAL A 5 -22.87 -45.60 25.17
CA VAL A 5 -21.58 -44.89 25.33
C VAL A 5 -20.72 -44.98 24.06
N SER A 6 -20.17 -43.93 23.47
CA SER A 6 -20.39 -42.48 23.47
C SER A 6 -19.34 -41.91 22.50
N GLN A 7 -19.62 -40.77 21.87
CA GLN A 7 -18.62 -39.78 21.41
C GLN A 7 -17.69 -40.23 20.24
N LEU A 8 -17.43 -39.46 19.18
CA LEU A 8 -17.52 -38.03 18.99
C LEU A 8 -18.05 -37.70 17.58
N ALA A 9 -19.03 -36.80 17.56
CA ALA A 9 -19.14 -35.84 16.48
C ALA A 9 -17.98 -34.84 16.62
N ILE A 10 -17.43 -34.39 15.50
CA ILE A 10 -17.19 -33.00 15.10
C ILE A 10 -16.26 -33.09 13.88
N TYR A 11 -16.84 -33.04 12.68
CA TYR A 11 -16.08 -32.77 11.46
C TYR A 11 -15.72 -31.28 11.50
N SER A 12 -14.48 -30.99 11.91
CA SER A 12 -13.89 -29.67 11.88
C SER A 12 -13.68 -29.25 10.43
N ILE A 13 -14.65 -28.59 9.82
CA ILE A 13 -14.40 -27.85 8.57
C ILE A 13 -13.96 -26.45 8.99
N ALA A 14 -12.65 -26.29 9.18
CA ALA A 14 -12.05 -24.96 9.21
C ALA A 14 -12.23 -24.38 7.80
N ALA A 15 -13.23 -23.51 7.61
CA ALA A 15 -13.30 -22.65 6.46
C ALA A 15 -12.14 -21.65 6.58
N VAL A 16 -10.98 -22.00 6.04
CA VAL A 16 -9.87 -21.07 5.89
C VAL A 16 -10.31 -20.07 4.83
N MET A 17 -10.77 -18.90 5.26
CA MET A 17 -10.91 -17.75 4.38
C MET A 17 -9.50 -17.47 3.85
N GLN A 18 -9.26 -17.84 2.59
CA GLN A 18 -8.11 -17.36 1.87
C GLN A 18 -8.31 -15.85 1.72
N ILE A 19 -7.74 -15.10 2.66
CA ILE A 19 -7.43 -13.70 2.41
C ILE A 19 -6.45 -13.74 1.24
N SER A 20 -6.96 -13.45 0.05
CA SER A 20 -6.13 -12.97 -1.05
C SER A 20 -5.52 -11.67 -0.56
N SER A 21 -4.41 -11.75 0.19
CA SER A 21 -3.47 -10.65 0.22
C SER A 21 -2.98 -10.57 -1.22
N VAL A 22 -3.55 -9.63 -1.98
CA VAL A 22 -2.86 -9.06 -3.12
C VAL A 22 -1.62 -8.43 -2.49
N VAL A 23 -0.56 -9.23 -2.40
CA VAL A 23 0.77 -8.70 -2.24
C VAL A 23 1.03 -8.11 -3.62
N ALA A 24 0.62 -6.84 -3.81
CA ALA A 24 1.38 -5.99 -4.69
C ALA A 24 2.82 -6.16 -4.20
N ASP A 25 3.75 -6.38 -5.11
CA ASP A 25 5.17 -6.50 -4.78
C ASP A 25 5.65 -5.11 -4.34
N SER A 26 5.19 -4.71 -3.16
CA SER A 26 5.16 -3.36 -2.66
C SER A 26 6.38 -3.23 -1.78
N GLY A 27 7.28 -2.31 -2.12
CA GLY A 27 8.61 -2.27 -1.52
C GLY A 27 9.68 -1.62 -2.37
N PHE A 28 9.34 -0.61 -3.19
CA PHE A 28 10.32 0.10 -4.01
C PHE A 28 11.48 0.70 -3.18
N GLY A 29 11.26 1.01 -1.90
CA GLY A 29 12.27 1.60 -1.03
C GLY A 29 13.51 0.73 -0.77
N GLU A 30 13.45 -0.58 -1.04
CA GLU A 30 14.60 -1.49 -0.91
C GLU A 30 15.48 -1.52 -2.17
N SER A 31 14.88 -1.35 -3.36
CA SER A 31 15.56 -1.40 -4.65
C SER A 31 15.84 -0.01 -5.25
N CYS A 32 15.18 1.03 -4.74
CA CYS A 32 15.32 2.40 -5.21
C CYS A 32 16.09 3.29 -4.23
N SER A 33 16.77 4.30 -4.78
CA SER A 33 17.56 5.29 -4.06
C SER A 33 17.27 6.70 -4.56
N SER A 34 17.75 7.73 -3.85
CA SER A 34 17.52 9.14 -4.20
C SER A 34 16.04 9.48 -4.39
N ILE A 35 15.20 9.01 -3.46
CA ILE A 35 13.75 9.23 -3.49
C ILE A 35 13.47 10.73 -3.26
N GLU A 36 12.82 11.35 -4.23
CA GLU A 36 12.36 12.74 -4.17
C GLU A 36 10.89 12.79 -4.56
N ILE A 37 10.09 13.54 -3.80
CA ILE A 37 8.68 13.78 -4.12
C ILE A 37 8.48 15.26 -4.37
N SER A 38 7.86 15.56 -5.51
CA SER A 38 7.47 16.91 -5.92
C SER A 38 6.01 16.90 -6.31
N TYR A 39 5.18 17.60 -5.54
CA TYR A 39 3.72 17.55 -5.65
C TYR A 39 3.19 16.11 -5.52
N THR A 40 2.71 15.51 -6.61
CA THR A 40 2.26 14.12 -6.66
C THR A 40 3.25 13.21 -7.37
N THR A 41 4.35 13.73 -7.93
CA THR A 41 5.33 12.91 -8.64
C THR A 41 6.41 12.44 -7.68
N LEU A 42 6.57 11.11 -7.58
CA LEU A 42 7.71 10.47 -6.95
C LEU A 42 8.74 10.13 -8.01
N SER A 43 9.98 10.55 -7.79
CA SER A 43 11.14 10.25 -8.62
C SER A 43 12.15 9.47 -7.79
N ALA A 44 12.73 8.42 -8.36
CA ALA A 44 13.78 7.64 -7.69
C ALA A 44 14.71 6.99 -8.74
N ASN A 45 15.85 6.48 -8.28
CA ASN A 45 16.77 5.67 -9.07
C ASN A 45 16.63 4.21 -8.63
N CYS A 46 16.00 3.38 -9.45
CA CYS A 46 15.60 2.01 -9.13
C CYS A 46 16.51 0.98 -9.81
N ALA A 47 16.80 -0.11 -9.11
CA ALA A 47 17.70 -1.15 -9.59
C ALA A 47 16.99 -2.13 -10.53
N GLU A 48 17.62 -2.42 -11.66
CA GLU A 48 17.20 -3.50 -12.56
C GLU A 48 17.70 -4.87 -12.08
N VAL A 49 17.16 -5.94 -12.66
CA VAL A 49 17.56 -7.33 -12.37
C VAL A 49 19.04 -7.59 -12.69
N ASP A 50 19.63 -6.86 -13.63
CA ASP A 50 21.06 -6.95 -13.98
C ASP A 50 21.98 -6.12 -13.04
N GLY A 51 21.40 -5.39 -12.09
CA GLY A 51 22.10 -4.55 -11.13
C GLY A 51 22.46 -3.15 -11.63
N SER A 52 22.05 -2.79 -12.85
CA SER A 52 22.05 -1.40 -13.31
C SER A 52 20.97 -0.59 -12.57
N VAL A 53 21.04 0.74 -12.68
CA VAL A 53 20.13 1.64 -11.99
C VAL A 53 19.58 2.62 -13.01
N GLU A 54 18.26 2.72 -13.08
CA GLU A 54 17.55 3.61 -14.00
C GLU A 54 16.69 4.61 -13.23
N ALA A 55 16.48 5.77 -13.85
CA ALA A 55 15.64 6.82 -13.28
C ALA A 55 14.17 6.48 -13.52
N ALA A 56 13.43 6.29 -12.44
CA ALA A 56 12.02 5.95 -12.44
C ALA A 56 11.18 7.10 -11.88
N GLN A 57 9.97 7.25 -12.40
CA GLN A 57 9.01 8.23 -11.94
C GLN A 57 7.61 7.63 -11.90
N ILE A 58 6.83 7.97 -10.89
CA ILE A 58 5.43 7.59 -10.79
C ILE A 58 4.60 8.74 -10.21
N ASP A 59 3.38 8.87 -10.71
CA ASP A 59 2.40 9.80 -10.14
C ASP A 59 1.64 9.10 -9.01
N LEU A 60 1.86 9.55 -7.77
CA LEU A 60 1.22 9.07 -6.56
C LEU A 60 -0.31 9.16 -6.65
N SER A 61 -0.87 10.07 -7.46
CA SER A 61 -2.32 10.16 -7.68
C SER A 61 -2.91 8.91 -8.33
N THR A 62 -2.08 8.08 -8.95
CA THR A 62 -2.50 6.82 -9.60
C THR A 62 -2.42 5.60 -8.68
N CYS A 63 -1.70 5.71 -7.55
CA CYS A 63 -1.48 4.60 -6.60
C CYS A 63 -2.05 4.88 -5.20
N ILE A 64 -2.26 6.15 -4.85
CA ILE A 64 -2.69 6.58 -3.52
C ILE A 64 -4.06 7.25 -3.60
N GLY A 65 -4.96 6.83 -2.72
CA GLY A 65 -6.28 7.40 -2.55
C GLY A 65 -6.56 7.80 -1.10
N ASN A 66 -7.71 8.44 -0.90
CA ASN A 66 -8.24 8.76 0.41
C ASN A 66 -9.50 7.91 0.69
N SER A 67 -9.46 7.13 1.76
CA SER A 67 -10.57 6.33 2.26
C SER A 67 -11.05 6.88 3.61
N ASN A 68 -12.07 7.73 3.58
CA ASN A 68 -12.69 8.36 4.76
C ASN A 68 -11.67 9.06 5.69
N GLY A 69 -10.79 9.87 5.10
CA GLY A 69 -9.74 10.63 5.79
C GLY A 69 -8.45 9.83 6.04
N GLN A 70 -8.36 8.58 5.57
CA GLN A 70 -7.17 7.74 5.70
C GLN A 70 -6.54 7.50 4.34
N LEU A 71 -5.24 7.73 4.21
CA LEU A 71 -4.49 7.35 3.01
C LEU A 71 -4.49 5.83 2.86
N ALA A 72 -4.77 5.36 1.65
CA ALA A 72 -4.80 3.95 1.28
C ALA A 72 -4.33 3.77 -0.16
N CYS A 73 -4.01 2.54 -0.57
CA CYS A 73 -3.81 2.25 -1.99
C CYS A 73 -5.11 2.49 -2.75
N GLY A 74 -5.04 3.28 -3.82
CA GLY A 74 -6.21 3.79 -4.52
C GLY A 74 -5.82 4.84 -5.54
N VAL A 75 -6.71 5.80 -5.78
CA VAL A 75 -6.46 6.88 -6.74
C VAL A 75 -6.93 8.22 -6.18
N GLU A 76 -6.38 9.29 -6.73
CA GLU A 76 -6.85 10.68 -6.60
C GLU A 76 -6.86 11.24 -5.16
N TYR A 77 -5.91 10.85 -4.30
CA TYR A 77 -5.82 11.41 -2.95
C TYR A 77 -5.68 12.94 -2.94
N GLN A 78 -4.99 13.53 -3.93
CA GLN A 78 -4.73 14.97 -4.01
C GLN A 78 -6.00 15.83 -4.13
N GLU A 79 -7.14 15.24 -4.54
CA GLU A 79 -8.42 15.95 -4.64
C GLU A 79 -9.02 16.27 -3.27
N THR A 80 -8.66 15.48 -2.25
CA THR A 80 -9.27 15.57 -0.91
C THR A 80 -8.24 15.67 0.22
N CYS A 81 -6.96 15.60 -0.11
CA CYS A 81 -5.84 15.73 0.81
C CYS A 81 -5.01 16.99 0.53
N SER A 82 -4.47 17.58 1.59
CA SER A 82 -3.66 18.79 1.52
C SER A 82 -2.56 18.76 2.59
N GLY A 83 -1.62 19.72 2.49
CA GLY A 83 -0.53 19.85 3.48
C GLY A 83 0.40 18.64 3.50
N CYS A 84 0.58 17.98 2.35
CA CYS A 84 1.36 16.75 2.28
C CYS A 84 2.86 17.01 2.44
N ASP A 85 3.50 16.17 3.25
CA ASP A 85 4.94 16.12 3.50
C ASP A 85 5.41 14.66 3.43
N TYR A 86 6.71 14.41 3.30
CA TYR A 86 7.25 13.07 3.14
C TYR A 86 8.55 12.88 3.89
N SER A 87 8.74 11.66 4.40
CA SER A 87 9.99 11.27 5.06
C SER A 87 10.32 9.83 4.70
N GLY A 88 11.40 9.63 3.94
CA GLY A 88 11.74 8.34 3.38
C GLY A 88 10.63 7.85 2.44
N THR A 89 10.03 6.72 2.76
CA THR A 89 8.89 6.15 2.01
C THR A 89 7.53 6.50 2.60
N VAL A 90 7.47 7.26 3.70
CA VAL A 90 6.21 7.59 4.35
C VAL A 90 5.70 8.95 3.86
N LEU A 91 4.48 8.96 3.34
CA LEU A 91 3.72 10.15 2.97
C LEU A 91 2.79 10.53 4.13
N TYR A 92 2.83 11.80 4.54
CA TYR A 92 1.98 12.39 5.56
C TYR A 92 1.10 13.44 4.91
N CYS A 93 -0.20 13.45 5.19
CA CYS A 93 -1.13 14.46 4.67
C CYS A 93 -2.26 14.74 5.66
N GLU A 94 -3.03 15.80 5.41
CA GLU A 94 -4.35 15.99 5.99
C GLU A 94 -5.43 15.73 4.94
N CYS A 95 -6.26 14.72 5.15
CA CYS A 95 -7.27 14.27 4.20
C CYS A 95 -8.68 14.48 4.76
N THR A 96 -9.60 14.90 3.90
CA THR A 96 -10.99 15.13 4.29
C THR A 96 -11.75 13.81 4.41
N ASN A 97 -12.48 13.61 5.50
CA ASN A 97 -13.33 12.42 5.69
C ASN A 97 -14.76 12.64 5.16
N ASP A 98 -15.62 11.62 5.24
CA ASP A 98 -17.00 11.68 4.72
C ASP A 98 -17.90 12.68 5.49
N SER A 99 -17.41 13.22 6.61
CA SER A 99 -18.07 14.27 7.40
C SER A 99 -17.48 15.66 7.16
N ASP A 100 -16.74 15.85 6.07
CA ASP A 100 -16.04 17.09 5.71
C ASP A 100 -15.01 17.56 6.74
N GLN A 101 -14.48 16.65 7.57
CA GLN A 101 -13.48 16.99 8.58
C GLN A 101 -12.07 16.60 8.10
N PRO A 102 -11.05 17.47 8.27
CA PRO A 102 -9.68 17.11 8.00
C PRO A 102 -9.17 16.11 9.05
N VAL A 103 -8.50 15.07 8.57
CA VAL A 103 -7.88 14.01 9.38
C VAL A 103 -6.42 13.91 8.98
N SER A 104 -5.52 14.08 9.95
CA SER A 104 -4.10 13.80 9.73
C SER A 104 -3.90 12.30 9.55
N THR A 105 -3.23 11.92 8.47
CA THR A 105 -3.02 10.52 8.09
C THR A 105 -1.64 10.34 7.47
N SER A 106 -1.17 9.11 7.46
CA SER A 106 0.10 8.73 6.85
C SER A 106 0.01 7.35 6.22
N ILE A 107 0.77 7.12 5.17
CA ILE A 107 0.92 5.82 4.54
C ILE A 107 2.38 5.57 4.18
N ASP A 108 2.86 4.35 4.41
CA ASP A 108 4.13 3.92 3.83
C ASP A 108 3.87 3.57 2.36
N LEU A 109 4.47 4.33 1.44
CA LEU A 109 4.34 4.16 0.00
C LEU A 109 4.82 2.77 -0.45
N ASN A 110 5.71 2.13 0.31
CA ASN A 110 6.08 0.73 0.09
C ASN A 110 4.90 -0.24 0.20
N THR A 111 3.73 0.18 0.68
CA THR A 111 2.54 -0.69 0.72
C THR A 111 1.73 -0.67 -0.57
N CYS A 112 1.95 0.34 -1.43
CA CYS A 112 1.20 0.54 -2.65
C CYS A 112 2.09 0.64 -3.89
N ILE A 113 3.39 0.90 -3.72
CA ILE A 113 4.34 1.13 -4.81
C ILE A 113 5.45 0.09 -4.74
N GLY A 114 5.63 -0.59 -5.87
CA GLY A 114 6.67 -1.56 -6.14
C GLY A 114 7.67 -1.06 -7.17
N ASP A 115 8.69 -1.90 -7.41
CA ASP A 115 9.67 -1.74 -8.48
C ASP A 115 9.66 -3.00 -9.34
N ASN A 116 9.41 -2.83 -10.63
CA ASN A 116 9.40 -3.88 -11.63
C ASN A 116 10.53 -3.65 -12.63
N ASN A 117 11.73 -4.14 -12.30
CA ASN A 117 12.94 -4.03 -13.13
C ASN A 117 13.25 -2.56 -13.49
N GLY A 118 13.39 -1.69 -12.50
CA GLY A 118 13.73 -0.28 -12.69
C GLY A 118 12.52 0.61 -13.01
N GLU A 119 11.30 0.07 -13.07
CA GLU A 119 10.07 0.81 -13.29
C GLU A 119 9.20 0.81 -12.02
N LEU A 120 8.85 2.01 -11.54
CA LEU A 120 7.93 2.15 -10.41
C LEU A 120 6.50 1.80 -10.85
N VAL A 121 5.83 0.97 -10.07
CA VAL A 121 4.47 0.48 -10.35
C VAL A 121 3.61 0.52 -9.09
N CYS A 122 2.28 0.57 -9.25
CA CYS A 122 1.35 0.03 -8.28
C CYS A 122 0.92 -1.40 -8.71
#